data_AF-A0A0F3IKJ4-F1
#
_entry.id   AF-A0A0F3IKJ4-F1
#
_cell.length_a   1.000
_cell.length_b   1.000
_cell.length_c   1.000
_cell.angle_alpha   90.00
_cell.angle_beta   90.00
_cell.angle_gamma   90.00
#
_symmetry.space_group_name_H-M   'P 1'
#
loop_
_entity.id
_entity.type
_entity.pdbx_description
1 polymer ?
#
loop_
_entity_poly.entity_id
_entity_poly.type
_entity_poly.pdbx_seq_one_letter_code
_entity_poly.pdbx_strand_id
1 'polypeptide(L)'
;GIHYCLNKTSYKAEPPMDFITLGGQMAGKVEVGYGPARLIDSNTVKAIHERLAKLTVEDLRNNYDPRAMEKLNIYPKIWLRDSEEGFDYIAEYFNILKSFIAHCSQHQLGMVVYLC
;
A
#
# COMPACT_ATOMS: atom_id res chain seq x y z
N GLY A 1 -5.40 2.54 5.05
CA GLY A 1 -5.65 3.68 4.14
C GLY A 1 -5.22 3.34 2.73
N ILE A 2 -3.94 3.51 2.41
CA ILE A 2 -3.39 3.36 1.04
C ILE A 2 -3.83 2.05 0.36
N HIS A 3 -3.64 0.89 1.01
CA HIS A 3 -4.07 -0.41 0.44
C HIS A 3 -5.53 -0.41 -0.01
N TYR A 4 -6.43 0.16 0.80
CA TYR A 4 -7.85 0.25 0.45
C TYR A 4 -8.07 1.19 -0.75
N CYS A 5 -7.44 2.37 -0.78
CA CYS A 5 -7.61 3.28 -1.92
C CYS A 5 -7.04 2.72 -3.24
N LEU A 6 -6.05 1.81 -3.17
CA LEU A 6 -5.52 1.12 -4.34
C LEU A 6 -6.38 -0.06 -4.79
N ASN A 7 -6.97 -0.80 -3.85
CA ASN A 7 -7.52 -2.14 -4.13
C ASN A 7 -9.00 -2.31 -3.78
N LYS A 8 -9.60 -1.37 -3.04
CA LYS A 8 -10.95 -1.45 -2.44
C LYS A 8 -11.20 -2.68 -1.56
N THR A 9 -10.14 -3.21 -0.95
CA THR A 9 -10.21 -4.35 -0.03
C THR A 9 -9.53 -4.03 1.29
N SER A 10 -9.78 -4.86 2.31
CA SER A 10 -9.13 -4.73 3.61
C SER A 10 -7.76 -5.37 3.71
N TYR A 11 -7.48 -6.39 2.90
CA TYR A 11 -6.24 -7.18 3.04
C TYR A 11 -5.78 -7.85 1.74
N LYS A 12 -6.63 -8.65 1.09
CA LYS A 12 -6.28 -9.36 -0.16
C LYS A 12 -6.37 -8.44 -1.37
N ALA A 13 -5.40 -8.49 -2.27
CA ALA A 13 -5.46 -7.83 -3.58
C ALA A 13 -4.86 -8.75 -4.64
N GLU A 14 -5.01 -8.40 -5.92
CA GLU A 14 -4.37 -9.14 -6.99
C GLU A 14 -2.88 -8.78 -7.09
N PRO A 15 -1.98 -9.76 -7.27
CA PRO A 15 -0.59 -9.48 -7.52
C PRO A 15 -0.40 -8.57 -8.76
N PRO A 16 0.56 -7.62 -8.72
CA PRO A 16 1.49 -7.37 -7.63
C PRO A 16 0.98 -6.31 -6.62
N MET A 17 -0.30 -5.92 -6.68
CA MET A 17 -0.88 -4.84 -5.84
C MET A 17 -1.20 -5.26 -4.40
N ASP A 18 -0.97 -6.52 -4.07
CA ASP A 18 -0.99 -7.07 -2.71
C ASP A 18 0.32 -6.84 -1.94
N PHE A 19 1.32 -6.17 -2.52
CA PHE A 19 2.66 -5.97 -1.94
C PHE A 19 2.69 -5.31 -0.56
N ILE A 20 1.64 -4.57 -0.16
CA ILE A 20 1.55 -3.94 1.16
C ILE A 20 1.25 -4.98 2.24
N THR A 21 0.53 -6.05 1.91
CA THR A 21 -0.01 -7.02 2.88
C THR A 21 0.56 -8.42 2.68
N LEU A 22 0.24 -9.05 1.54
CA LEU A 22 0.47 -10.47 1.28
C LEU A 22 1.52 -10.72 0.21
N GLY A 23 1.84 -9.75 -0.63
CA GLY A 23 2.79 -9.92 -1.73
C GLY A 23 4.21 -10.23 -1.23
N GLY A 24 5.03 -10.75 -2.14
CA GLY A 24 6.42 -11.11 -1.85
C GLY A 24 6.60 -12.41 -1.07
N GLN A 25 7.80 -12.59 -0.54
CA GLN A 25 8.20 -13.74 0.25
C GLN A 25 8.52 -13.33 1.68
N MET A 26 8.23 -14.18 2.67
CA MET A 26 8.60 -13.87 4.06
C MET A 26 10.12 -13.86 4.25
N ALA A 27 10.61 -12.84 4.95
CA ALA A 27 11.99 -12.73 5.40
C ALA A 27 12.21 -13.61 6.64
N GLY A 28 12.24 -14.93 6.43
CA GLY A 28 12.35 -15.89 7.53
C GLY A 28 11.09 -15.93 8.39
N LYS A 29 11.27 -15.92 9.72
CA LYS A 29 10.20 -16.15 10.70
C LYS A 29 10.18 -15.13 11.85
N VAL A 30 10.95 -14.05 11.73
CA VAL A 30 11.03 -13.03 12.79
C VAL A 30 9.80 -12.14 12.69
N GLU A 31 8.98 -12.13 13.74
CA GLU A 31 7.81 -11.28 13.85
C GLU A 31 8.21 -9.82 14.10
N VAL A 32 7.76 -8.91 13.25
CA VAL A 32 8.08 -7.46 13.31
C VAL A 32 6.82 -6.59 13.40
N GLY A 33 5.73 -7.18 13.91
CA GLY A 33 4.41 -6.56 14.03
C GLY A 33 3.33 -7.52 13.56
N TYR A 34 2.78 -7.31 12.37
CA TYR A 34 1.73 -8.15 11.77
C TYR A 34 2.29 -9.30 10.91
N GLY A 35 3.26 -10.04 11.43
CA GLY A 35 3.95 -11.09 10.69
C GLY A 35 5.44 -10.80 10.47
N PRO A 36 6.15 -11.71 9.76
CA PRO A 36 7.48 -11.44 9.26
C PRO A 36 7.48 -10.38 8.16
N ALA A 37 8.59 -9.65 8.06
CA ALA A 37 8.83 -8.74 6.94
C ALA A 37 8.73 -9.50 5.60
N ARG A 38 8.38 -8.78 4.53
CA ARG A 38 8.17 -9.32 3.19
C ARG A 38 9.20 -8.77 2.22
N LEU A 39 9.89 -9.66 1.54
CA LEU A 39 10.88 -9.39 0.52
C LEU A 39 10.20 -9.34 -0.85
N ILE A 40 10.46 -8.26 -1.58
CA ILE A 40 10.00 -8.06 -2.96
C ILE A 40 11.24 -7.92 -3.83
N ASP A 41 11.40 -8.81 -4.81
CA ASP A 41 12.51 -8.74 -5.75
C ASP A 41 12.37 -7.55 -6.73
N SER A 42 13.46 -7.20 -7.40
CA SER A 42 13.52 -6.03 -8.28
C SER A 42 12.60 -6.12 -9.51
N ASN A 43 12.31 -7.32 -10.02
CA ASN A 43 11.36 -7.50 -11.12
C ASN A 43 9.93 -7.22 -10.65
N THR A 44 9.57 -7.70 -9.46
CA THR A 44 8.27 -7.44 -8.84
C THR A 44 8.14 -5.96 -8.47
N VAL A 45 9.19 -5.32 -7.94
CA VAL A 45 9.21 -3.86 -7.72
C VAL A 45 8.94 -3.09 -9.01
N LYS A 46 9.57 -3.47 -10.12
CA LYS A 46 9.31 -2.86 -11.43
C LYS A 46 7.85 -3.01 -11.85
N ALA A 47 7.27 -4.20 -11.69
CA ALA A 47 5.86 -4.43 -12.01
C ALA A 47 4.91 -3.59 -11.12
N ILE A 48 5.23 -3.43 -9.83
CA ILE A 48 4.49 -2.54 -8.91
C ILE A 48 4.61 -1.09 -9.39
N HIS A 49 5.83 -0.64 -9.72
CA HIS A 49 6.08 0.70 -10.23
C HIS A 49 5.24 0.98 -11.49
N GLU A 50 5.22 0.08 -12.46
CA GLU A 50 4.44 0.24 -13.70
C GLU A 50 2.94 0.38 -13.46
N ARG A 51 2.40 -0.27 -12.41
CA ARG A 51 1.01 -0.11 -11.99
C ARG A 51 0.78 1.21 -11.26
N LEU A 52 1.62 1.54 -10.29
CA LEU A 52 1.50 2.77 -9.49
C LEU A 52 1.75 4.04 -10.30
N ALA A 53 2.64 4.00 -11.30
CA ALA A 53 2.98 5.13 -12.16
C ALA A 53 1.73 5.72 -12.84
N LYS A 54 0.77 4.85 -13.20
CA LYS A 54 -0.49 5.20 -13.88
C LYS A 54 -1.56 5.79 -12.95
N LEU A 55 -1.40 5.64 -11.64
CA LEU A 55 -2.38 6.11 -10.65
C LEU A 55 -2.03 7.52 -10.17
N THR A 56 -3.05 8.34 -10.01
CA THR A 56 -2.99 9.71 -9.50
C THR A 56 -3.57 9.79 -8.09
N VAL A 57 -3.32 10.91 -7.40
CA VAL A 57 -4.00 11.20 -6.12
C VAL A 57 -5.52 11.26 -6.31
N GLU A 58 -5.99 11.74 -7.46
CA GLU A 58 -7.41 11.79 -7.80
C GLU A 58 -8.02 10.38 -7.94
N ASP A 59 -7.28 9.41 -8.47
CA ASP A 59 -7.74 8.01 -8.50
C ASP A 59 -7.92 7.45 -7.08
N LEU A 60 -7.01 7.80 -6.16
CA LEU A 60 -7.16 7.45 -4.75
C LEU A 60 -8.36 8.17 -4.12
N ARG A 61 -8.59 9.44 -4.47
CA ARG A 61 -9.73 10.24 -4.00
C ARG A 61 -11.05 9.58 -4.39
N ASN A 62 -11.18 9.18 -5.65
CA ASN A 62 -12.35 8.49 -6.18
C ASN A 62 -12.62 7.14 -5.51
N ASN A 63 -11.60 6.54 -4.87
CA ASN A 63 -11.72 5.29 -4.14
C ASN A 63 -11.88 5.47 -2.63
N TYR A 64 -11.64 6.67 -2.10
CA TYR A 64 -11.74 6.94 -0.68
C TYR A 64 -13.20 7.01 -0.25
N ASP A 65 -13.63 6.01 0.50
CA ASP A 65 -14.99 5.93 1.08
C ASP A 65 -14.87 5.62 2.57
N PRO A 66 -14.90 6.65 3.44
CA PRO A 66 -14.79 6.47 4.88
C PRO A 66 -15.80 5.51 5.50
N ARG A 67 -17.03 5.46 4.97
CA ARG A 67 -18.09 4.58 5.48
C ARG A 67 -17.83 3.14 5.09
N ALA A 68 -17.39 2.89 3.86
CA ALA A 68 -16.96 1.55 3.45
C ALA A 68 -15.71 1.10 4.21
N MET A 69 -14.75 2.00 4.43
CA MET A 69 -13.55 1.73 5.22
C MET A 69 -13.88 1.37 6.67
N GLU A 70 -14.86 2.02 7.29
CA GLU A 70 -15.35 1.66 8.63
C GLU A 70 -15.97 0.25 8.63
N LYS A 71 -16.88 -0.04 7.69
CA LYS A 71 -17.52 -1.37 7.56
C LYS A 71 -16.51 -2.49 7.35
N LEU A 72 -15.45 -2.22 6.59
CA LEU A 72 -14.36 -3.17 6.33
C LEU A 72 -13.30 -3.21 7.45
N ASN A 73 -13.51 -2.46 8.54
CA ASN A 73 -12.57 -2.36 9.66
C ASN A 73 -11.14 -1.96 9.22
N ILE A 74 -11.02 -1.05 8.24
CA ILE A 74 -9.71 -0.61 7.75
C ILE A 74 -8.96 0.11 8.87
N TYR A 75 -7.82 -0.45 9.27
CA TYR A 75 -6.92 0.17 10.25
C TYR A 75 -6.53 1.60 9.81
N PRO A 76 -6.44 2.59 10.72
CA PRO A 76 -6.63 2.49 12.18
C PRO A 76 -8.05 2.80 12.65
N LYS A 77 -9.08 2.66 11.79
CA LYS A 77 -10.50 2.96 12.09
C LYS A 77 -10.78 4.43 12.41
N ILE A 78 -10.01 5.33 11.82
CA ILE A 78 -10.17 6.79 11.97
C ILE A 78 -10.84 7.45 10.76
N TRP A 79 -10.96 6.73 9.65
CA TRP A 79 -11.29 7.31 8.34
C TRP A 79 -12.63 8.06 8.33
N LEU A 80 -13.66 7.53 9.02
CA LEU A 80 -14.95 8.22 9.13
C LEU A 80 -14.90 9.46 10.03
N ARG A 81 -14.13 9.40 11.12
CA ARG A 81 -13.98 10.51 12.07
C ARG A 81 -13.19 11.66 11.46
N ASP A 82 -12.09 11.34 10.77
CA ASP A 82 -11.12 12.33 10.29
C ASP A 82 -11.42 12.76 8.84
N SER A 83 -12.24 12.00 8.10
CA SER A 83 -12.77 12.32 6.77
C SER A 83 -11.71 12.91 5.82
N GLU A 84 -11.74 14.22 5.59
CA GLU A 84 -10.83 14.92 4.67
C GLU A 84 -9.37 14.86 5.13
N GLU A 85 -9.09 15.08 6.42
CA GLU A 85 -7.73 14.97 6.97
C GLU A 85 -7.18 13.54 6.83
N GLY A 86 -8.06 12.55 6.96
CA GLY A 86 -7.72 11.15 6.69
C GLY A 86 -7.34 10.88 5.23
N PHE A 87 -7.96 11.58 4.28
CA PHE A 87 -7.60 11.50 2.87
C PHE A 87 -6.27 12.21 2.59
N ASP A 88 -6.07 13.42 3.12
CA ASP A 88 -4.84 14.19 2.93
C ASP A 88 -3.63 13.40 3.41
N TYR A 89 -3.75 12.72 4.55
CA TYR A 89 -2.74 11.78 5.05
C TYR A 89 -2.47 10.64 4.06
N ILE A 90 -3.51 10.01 3.49
CA ILE A 90 -3.32 8.96 2.48
C ILE A 90 -2.62 9.50 1.24
N ALA A 91 -3.01 10.68 0.76
CA ALA A 91 -2.47 11.29 -0.44
C ALA A 91 -0.97 11.63 -0.29
N GLU A 92 -0.59 12.20 0.85
CA GLU A 92 0.80 12.51 1.17
C GLU A 92 1.67 11.24 1.14
N TYR A 93 1.32 10.23 1.93
CA TYR A 93 2.11 9.00 2.02
C TYR A 93 2.04 8.15 0.75
N PHE A 94 0.98 8.25 -0.04
CA PHE A 94 0.94 7.65 -1.37
C PHE A 94 2.02 8.23 -2.30
N ASN A 95 2.19 9.56 -2.32
CA ASN A 95 3.22 10.20 -3.13
C ASN A 95 4.64 9.80 -2.67
N ILE A 96 4.87 9.70 -1.36
CA ILE A 96 6.13 9.22 -0.79
C ILE A 96 6.40 7.77 -1.23
N LEU A 97 5.41 6.88 -1.06
CA LEU A 97 5.51 5.46 -1.44
C LEU A 97 5.77 5.31 -2.94
N LYS A 98 5.03 6.06 -3.78
CA LYS A 98 5.18 6.05 -5.24
C LYS A 98 6.59 6.48 -5.65
N SER A 99 7.13 7.51 -5.00
CA SER A 99 8.48 8.02 -5.25
C SER A 99 9.56 7.01 -4.83
N PHE A 100 9.40 6.37 -3.66
CA PHE A 100 10.31 5.32 -3.19
C PHE A 100 10.34 4.12 -4.15
N ILE A 101 9.17 3.62 -4.56
CA ILE A 101 9.07 2.48 -5.48
C ILE A 101 9.64 2.83 -6.85
N ALA A 102 9.42 4.06 -7.35
CA ALA A 102 10.03 4.53 -8.59
C ALA A 102 11.57 4.53 -8.50
N HIS A 103 12.14 5.01 -7.39
CA HIS A 103 13.58 4.97 -7.16
C HIS A 103 14.11 3.52 -7.16
N CYS A 104 13.49 2.61 -6.41
CA CYS A 104 13.89 1.20 -6.41
C CYS A 104 13.82 0.58 -7.81
N SER A 105 12.75 0.88 -8.57
CA SER A 105 12.60 0.39 -9.95
C SER A 105 13.67 0.93 -10.90
N GLN A 106 14.01 2.21 -10.81
CA GLN A 106 15.04 2.85 -11.66
C GLN A 106 16.43 2.26 -11.42
N HIS A 107 16.71 1.86 -10.17
CA HIS A 107 18.00 1.29 -9.76
C HIS A 107 18.01 -0.23 -9.68
N GLN A 108 16.95 -0.91 -10.15
CA GLN A 108 16.84 -2.38 -10.15
C GLN A 108 17.00 -3.00 -8.75
N LEU A 109 16.47 -2.31 -7.73
CA LEU A 109 16.52 -2.73 -6.33
C LEU A 109 15.25 -3.50 -5.96
N GLY A 110 15.42 -4.51 -5.09
CA GLY A 110 14.31 -5.06 -4.32
C GLY A 110 13.90 -4.13 -3.19
N MET A 111 12.81 -4.46 -2.50
CA MET A 111 12.38 -3.74 -1.30
C MET A 111 11.91 -4.71 -0.21
N VAL A 112 11.85 -4.20 1.02
CA VAL A 112 11.34 -4.91 2.19
C VAL A 112 10.14 -4.13 2.74
N VAL A 113 9.06 -4.85 3.03
CA VAL A 113 7.84 -4.30 3.64
C VAL A 113 7.59 -4.98 4.98
N TYR A 114 7.29 -4.20 6.02
CA TYR A 114 6.78 -4.72 7.27
C TYR A 114 5.67 -3.80 7.79
N LEU A 115 4.77 -4.37 8.58
CA LEU A 115 3.64 -3.66 9.19
C LEU A 115 3.76 -3.83 10.71
N CYS A 116 3.64 -2.74 11.45
CA CYS A 116 3.70 -2.69 12.91
C CYS A 116 2.59 -1.82 13.50
#